data_AF-A0A059BWQ3-F1
#
_entry.id   AF-A0A059BWQ3-F1
#
_cell.length_a   1.000
_cell.length_b   1.000
_cell.length_c   1.000
_cell.angle_alpha   90.00
_cell.angle_beta   90.00
_cell.angle_gamma   90.00
#
_symmetry.space_group_name_H-M   'P 1'
#
loop_
_entity.id
_entity.type
_entity.pdbx_description
1 polymer ?
#
loop_
_entity_poly.entity_id
_entity_poly.type
_entity_poly.pdbx_seq_one_letter_code
_entity_poly.pdbx_strand_id
1 'polypeptide(L)'
;MMKTKPFQGASVFMSRNLVPPELFDTLHDALKLNGADVFLCCDPSRNGPSDFHVISSPDHEKFEDLRAKGCKLVGPQCVVSCAKERRPLPQKGYTCCLAMEGVKVLASGFEVDEKAEIEKLVTSMGGILQSKTLADVSFVIAKNVLAAKYKWALNVLKKPVVTINWLYQCRNEHRVVPQESYRVLPFSGLTISVTGIPADARKEIQKSLTQNGGKYSAELTRKCTHLIAEISFSSSRLRSSDLLAYFPFDI
;
A
#
# COMPACT_ATOMS: atom_id res chain seq x y z
N MET A 1 -9.27 -11.67 40.78
CA MET A 1 -9.45 -10.46 39.95
C MET A 1 -10.28 -10.81 38.73
N MET A 2 -11.52 -10.32 38.63
CA MET A 2 -12.32 -10.48 37.41
C MET A 2 -11.62 -9.72 36.28
N LYS A 3 -11.19 -10.41 35.23
CA LYS A 3 -10.63 -9.75 34.05
C LYS A 3 -11.74 -8.89 33.44
N THR A 4 -11.57 -7.57 33.46
CA THR A 4 -12.43 -6.63 32.77
C THR A 4 -12.54 -7.04 31.30
N LYS A 5 -13.77 -7.05 30.77
CA LYS A 5 -14.00 -7.37 29.37
C LYS A 5 -13.44 -6.24 28.50
N PRO A 6 -12.83 -6.53 27.33
CA PRO A 6 -12.06 -5.55 26.58
C PRO A 6 -12.91 -4.44 25.97
N PHE A 7 -14.22 -4.67 25.78
CA PHE A 7 -15.15 -3.67 25.24
C PHE A 7 -16.14 -3.15 26.28
N GLN A 8 -15.88 -3.38 27.57
CA GLN A 8 -16.73 -2.87 28.64
C GLN A 8 -16.90 -1.35 28.54
N GLY A 9 -18.14 -0.88 28.42
CA GLY A 9 -18.46 0.54 28.30
C GLY A 9 -18.35 1.11 26.88
N ALA A 10 -18.04 0.29 25.87
CA ALA A 10 -18.10 0.69 24.47
C ALA A 10 -19.53 0.52 23.92
N SER A 11 -20.06 1.58 23.33
CA SER A 11 -21.31 1.56 22.56
C SER A 11 -20.98 1.35 21.08
N VAL A 12 -21.40 0.23 20.50
CA VAL A 12 -21.04 -0.16 19.13
C VAL A 12 -22.28 -0.22 18.26
N PHE A 13 -22.30 0.59 17.21
CA PHE A 13 -23.37 0.72 16.23
C PHE A 13 -23.03 -0.13 15.01
N MET A 14 -23.87 -1.11 14.69
CA MET A 14 -23.72 -1.96 13.51
C MET A 14 -25.04 -2.05 12.74
N SER A 15 -24.98 -1.86 11.43
CA SER A 15 -26.15 -1.94 10.54
C SER A 15 -25.97 -3.06 9.53
N ARG A 16 -27.07 -3.76 9.20
CA ARG A 16 -27.09 -4.81 8.16
C ARG A 16 -26.69 -4.31 6.77
N ASN A 17 -26.74 -3.00 6.54
CA ASN A 17 -26.33 -2.39 5.28
C ASN A 17 -24.82 -2.05 5.24
N LEU A 18 -24.16 -1.99 6.40
CA LEU A 18 -22.75 -1.58 6.53
C LEU A 18 -21.80 -2.76 6.78
N VAL A 19 -22.35 -3.94 7.07
CA VAL A 19 -21.62 -5.16 7.42
C VAL A 19 -22.08 -6.29 6.50
N PRO A 20 -21.14 -7.02 5.87
CA PRO A 20 -21.48 -8.20 5.08
C PRO A 20 -22.32 -9.19 5.88
N PRO A 21 -23.40 -9.74 5.30
CA PRO A 21 -24.30 -10.66 5.99
C PRO A 21 -23.56 -11.84 6.65
N GLU A 22 -22.54 -12.38 5.98
CA GLU A 22 -21.74 -13.50 6.46
C GLU A 22 -20.90 -13.20 7.71
N LEU A 23 -20.61 -11.92 7.98
CA LEU A 23 -19.87 -11.50 9.16
C LEU A 23 -20.76 -10.98 10.28
N PHE A 24 -22.05 -10.73 10.01
CA PHE A 24 -22.94 -10.01 10.92
C PHE A 24 -23.09 -10.70 12.28
N ASP A 25 -23.45 -11.98 12.28
CA ASP A 25 -23.70 -12.72 13.52
C ASP A 25 -22.40 -12.95 14.30
N THR A 26 -21.33 -13.30 13.60
CA THR A 26 -19.98 -13.47 14.20
C THR A 26 -19.51 -12.19 14.88
N LEU A 27 -19.72 -11.04 14.24
CA LEU A 27 -19.35 -9.74 14.77
C LEU A 27 -20.21 -9.35 15.98
N HIS A 28 -21.52 -9.56 15.89
CA HIS A 28 -22.45 -9.27 16.97
C HIS A 28 -22.10 -10.06 18.24
N ASP A 29 -21.83 -11.36 18.08
CA ASP A 29 -21.43 -12.24 19.18
C ASP A 29 -20.08 -11.84 19.75
N ALA A 30 -19.09 -11.54 18.89
CA ALA A 30 -17.77 -11.07 19.32
C ALA A 30 -17.88 -9.81 20.19
N LEU A 31 -18.75 -8.87 19.83
CA LEU A 31 -18.99 -7.64 20.60
C LEU A 31 -19.68 -7.93 21.95
N LYS A 32 -20.79 -8.66 21.94
CA LYS A 32 -21.58 -8.97 23.15
C LYS A 32 -20.79 -9.79 24.18
N LEU A 33 -20.11 -10.84 23.74
CA LEU A 33 -19.30 -11.69 24.62
C LEU A 33 -18.19 -10.89 25.31
N ASN A 34 -17.63 -9.89 24.60
CA ASN A 34 -16.60 -8.98 25.08
C ASN A 34 -17.12 -7.71 25.78
N GLY A 35 -18.43 -7.65 26.08
CA GLY A 35 -19.00 -6.65 26.99
C GLY A 35 -19.33 -5.30 26.35
N ALA A 36 -19.44 -5.24 25.03
CA ALA A 36 -19.92 -4.05 24.32
C ALA A 36 -21.44 -3.92 24.37
N ASP A 37 -21.92 -2.68 24.45
CA ASP A 37 -23.33 -2.33 24.23
C ASP A 37 -23.58 -2.18 22.73
N VAL A 38 -24.11 -3.24 22.11
CA VAL A 38 -24.36 -3.28 20.67
C VAL A 38 -25.74 -2.72 20.31
N PHE A 39 -25.76 -1.77 19.37
CA PHE A 39 -26.96 -1.15 18.79
C PHE A 39 -27.06 -1.51 17.31
N LEU A 40 -28.20 -2.08 16.90
CA LEU A 40 -28.43 -2.54 15.53
C LEU A 40 -28.92 -1.40 14.61
N CYS A 41 -28.21 -0.29 14.60
CA CYS A 41 -28.53 0.88 13.79
C CYS A 41 -27.26 1.61 13.33
N CYS A 42 -27.44 2.61 12.48
CA CYS A 42 -26.42 3.58 12.14
C CYS A 42 -26.95 4.95 12.58
N ASP A 43 -26.36 5.52 13.63
CA ASP A 43 -26.77 6.82 14.18
C ASP A 43 -25.61 7.81 14.13
N PRO A 44 -25.54 8.67 13.08
CA PRO A 44 -24.46 9.62 12.94
C PRO A 44 -24.40 10.69 14.05
N SER A 45 -25.43 10.82 14.90
CA SER A 45 -25.40 11.73 16.06
C SER A 45 -24.60 11.16 17.24
N ARG A 46 -24.32 9.85 17.22
CA ARG A 46 -23.58 9.13 18.26
C ARG A 46 -22.09 9.18 17.95
N ASN A 47 -21.41 10.21 18.42
CA ASN A 47 -19.99 10.45 18.23
C ASN A 47 -19.23 10.64 19.56
N GLY A 48 -19.78 10.08 20.65
CA GLY A 48 -19.16 10.13 21.97
C GLY A 48 -17.81 9.41 22.04
N PRO A 49 -17.04 9.61 23.13
CA PRO A 49 -15.71 9.04 23.29
C PRO A 49 -15.71 7.50 23.36
N SER A 50 -16.84 6.87 23.67
CA SER A 50 -17.00 5.41 23.68
C SER A 50 -17.96 4.89 22.61
N ASP A 51 -18.38 5.75 21.68
CA ASP A 51 -19.24 5.36 20.55
C ASP A 51 -18.37 4.95 19.36
N PHE A 52 -18.66 3.77 18.78
CA PHE A 52 -17.98 3.23 17.61
C PHE A 52 -19.00 2.77 16.57
N HIS A 53 -18.73 3.02 15.30
CA HIS A 53 -19.57 2.60 14.18
C HIS A 53 -18.83 1.57 13.34
N VAL A 54 -19.48 0.42 13.11
CA VAL A 54 -18.90 -0.62 12.26
C VAL A 54 -19.23 -0.32 10.81
N ILE A 55 -18.18 -0.22 9.98
CA ILE A 55 -18.30 -0.01 8.54
C ILE A 55 -17.25 -0.80 7.78
N SER A 56 -17.70 -1.61 6.81
CA SER A 56 -16.82 -2.58 6.15
C SER A 56 -15.94 -2.00 5.08
N SER A 57 -16.41 -0.96 4.39
CA SER A 57 -15.63 -0.29 3.35
C SER A 57 -15.72 1.23 3.49
N PRO A 58 -14.59 1.96 3.31
CA PRO A 58 -14.58 3.40 3.14
C PRO A 58 -15.30 3.87 1.87
N ASP A 59 -15.57 2.98 0.92
CA ASP A 59 -16.23 3.30 -0.35
C ASP A 59 -17.76 3.37 -0.20
N HIS A 60 -18.29 3.07 0.99
CA HIS A 60 -19.73 3.12 1.27
C HIS A 60 -20.22 4.58 1.40
N GLU A 61 -21.39 4.91 0.85
CA GLU A 61 -21.95 6.29 0.82
C GLU A 61 -21.99 6.99 2.19
N LYS A 62 -22.25 6.24 3.26
CA LYS A 62 -22.30 6.72 4.66
C LYS A 62 -20.94 6.96 5.31
N PHE A 63 -19.84 6.47 4.73
CA PHE A 63 -18.52 6.58 5.35
C PHE A 63 -18.11 8.03 5.54
N GLU A 64 -18.28 8.84 4.50
CA GLU A 64 -17.92 10.25 4.52
C GLU A 64 -18.80 11.06 5.48
N ASP A 65 -20.11 10.79 5.54
CA ASP A 65 -21.02 11.43 6.50
C ASP A 65 -20.63 11.15 7.96
N LEU A 66 -20.38 9.88 8.29
CA LEU A 66 -19.97 9.48 9.63
C LEU A 66 -18.59 10.07 9.99
N ARG A 67 -17.65 10.05 9.05
CA ARG A 67 -16.32 10.62 9.24
C ARG A 67 -16.39 12.13 9.47
N ALA A 68 -17.19 12.85 8.68
CA ALA A 68 -17.38 14.30 8.82
C ALA A 68 -18.01 14.69 10.17
N LYS A 69 -18.86 13.83 10.72
CA LYS A 69 -19.49 13.99 12.05
C LYS A 69 -18.57 13.59 13.22
N GLY A 70 -17.35 13.14 12.94
CA GLY A 70 -16.38 12.74 13.95
C GLY A 70 -16.67 11.39 14.59
N CYS A 71 -17.50 10.55 13.97
CA CYS A 71 -17.74 9.19 14.44
C CYS A 71 -16.45 8.36 14.35
N LYS A 72 -16.23 7.48 15.33
CA LYS A 72 -15.12 6.52 15.30
C LYS A 72 -15.55 5.32 14.47
N LEU A 73 -14.81 5.06 13.40
CA LEU A 73 -15.15 4.04 12.41
C LEU A 73 -14.24 2.83 12.57
N VAL A 74 -14.82 1.64 12.67
CA VAL A 74 -14.08 0.38 12.77
C VAL A 74 -14.56 -0.63 11.73
N GLY A 75 -13.64 -1.35 11.11
CA GLY A 75 -13.97 -2.45 10.21
C GLY A 75 -14.34 -3.72 10.98
N PRO A 76 -15.13 -4.64 10.39
CA PRO A 76 -15.49 -5.90 11.02
C PRO A 76 -14.26 -6.71 11.46
N GLN A 77 -13.22 -6.76 10.63
CA GLN A 77 -12.00 -7.49 10.92
C GLN A 77 -11.22 -6.87 12.09
N CYS A 78 -11.22 -5.54 12.20
CA CYS A 78 -10.65 -4.87 13.37
C CYS A 78 -11.34 -5.31 14.67
N VAL A 79 -12.67 -5.32 14.70
CA VAL A 79 -13.44 -5.72 15.88
C VAL A 79 -13.16 -7.18 16.25
N VAL A 80 -13.19 -8.09 15.27
CA VAL A 80 -12.93 -9.52 15.50
C VAL A 80 -11.52 -9.75 16.03
N SER A 81 -10.50 -9.11 15.46
CA SER A 81 -9.12 -9.21 15.97
C SER A 81 -9.00 -8.64 17.37
N CYS A 82 -9.59 -7.46 17.64
CA CYS A 82 -9.58 -6.86 18.98
C CYS A 82 -10.23 -7.76 20.03
N ALA A 83 -11.34 -8.41 19.69
CA ALA A 83 -12.05 -9.34 20.54
C ALA A 83 -11.19 -10.58 20.87
N LYS A 84 -10.54 -11.16 19.86
CA LYS A 84 -9.66 -12.34 20.01
C LYS A 84 -8.43 -12.02 20.87
N GLU A 85 -7.80 -10.87 20.62
CA GLU A 85 -6.60 -10.42 21.34
C GLU A 85 -6.88 -9.81 22.72
N ARG A 86 -8.16 -9.66 23.08
CA ARG A 86 -8.60 -9.05 24.35
C ARG A 86 -8.06 -7.63 24.55
N ARG A 87 -8.09 -6.82 23.49
CA ARG A 87 -7.65 -5.42 23.48
C ARG A 87 -8.84 -4.48 23.23
N PRO A 88 -8.75 -3.21 23.67
CA PRO A 88 -9.80 -2.23 23.36
C PRO A 88 -9.87 -1.93 21.86
N LEU A 89 -11.03 -1.41 21.44
CA LEU A 89 -11.22 -0.88 20.09
C LEU A 89 -10.33 0.37 19.86
N PRO A 90 -9.81 0.56 18.64
CA PRO A 90 -8.93 1.67 18.33
C PRO A 90 -9.68 3.01 18.43
N GLN A 91 -9.07 3.97 19.11
CA GLN A 91 -9.63 5.31 19.34
C GLN A 91 -9.34 6.30 18.20
N LYS A 92 -8.95 5.79 17.03
CA LYS A 92 -8.59 6.58 15.84
C LYS A 92 -9.84 6.85 14.99
N GLY A 93 -9.71 7.74 14.00
CA GLY A 93 -10.82 8.11 13.10
C GLY A 93 -11.41 6.90 12.35
N TYR A 94 -10.58 6.20 11.56
CA TYR A 94 -10.98 4.95 10.89
C TYR A 94 -9.91 3.87 11.04
N THR A 95 -10.32 2.63 11.30
CA THR A 95 -9.43 1.46 11.29
C THR A 95 -10.16 0.27 10.67
N CYS A 96 -9.78 -0.15 9.47
CA CYS A 96 -10.39 -1.28 8.76
C CYS A 96 -9.98 -2.63 9.38
N CYS A 97 -8.70 -2.80 9.69
CA CYS A 97 -8.13 -3.99 10.30
C CYS A 97 -6.80 -3.63 10.99
N LEU A 98 -6.17 -4.62 11.60
CA LEU A 98 -4.89 -4.47 12.30
C LEU A 98 -3.75 -5.20 11.58
N ALA A 99 -3.94 -5.49 10.28
CA ALA A 99 -3.02 -6.27 9.46
C ALA A 99 -1.59 -5.69 9.44
N MET A 100 -1.45 -4.37 9.52
CA MET A 100 -0.19 -3.66 9.47
C MET A 100 0.26 -3.14 10.84
N GLU A 101 -0.29 -3.67 11.93
CA GLU A 101 0.19 -3.28 13.26
C GLU A 101 1.69 -3.58 13.43
N GLY A 102 2.45 -2.59 13.89
CA GLY A 102 3.91 -2.66 13.99
C GLY A 102 4.65 -2.50 12.66
N VAL A 103 3.95 -2.43 11.52
CA VAL A 103 4.55 -2.23 10.20
C VAL A 103 4.78 -0.75 9.94
N LYS A 104 6.03 -0.41 9.62
CA LYS A 104 6.46 0.95 9.27
C LYS A 104 6.75 1.02 7.77
N VAL A 105 6.06 1.93 7.09
CA VAL A 105 6.09 2.05 5.63
C VAL A 105 6.73 3.37 5.23
N LEU A 106 7.52 3.36 4.16
CA LEU A 106 8.06 4.58 3.55
C LEU A 106 7.54 4.71 2.11
N ALA A 107 7.02 5.86 1.72
CA ALA A 107 6.57 6.12 0.35
C ALA A 107 7.59 6.95 -0.45
N SER A 108 7.84 6.59 -1.72
CA SER A 108 8.76 7.31 -2.61
C SER A 108 8.27 7.39 -4.05
N GLY A 109 8.48 8.55 -4.69
CA GLY A 109 8.08 8.78 -6.09
C GLY A 109 6.61 9.14 -6.29
N PHE A 110 5.89 9.45 -5.21
CA PHE A 110 4.47 9.82 -5.24
C PHE A 110 4.27 11.32 -5.02
N GLU A 111 3.24 11.87 -5.67
CA GLU A 111 2.75 13.23 -5.44
C GLU A 111 2.13 13.37 -4.05
N VAL A 112 1.81 14.61 -3.64
CA VAL A 112 1.27 14.89 -2.30
C VAL A 112 -0.05 14.14 -2.06
N ASP A 113 -0.97 14.18 -3.02
CA ASP A 113 -2.28 13.53 -2.89
C ASP A 113 -2.17 12.00 -2.87
N GLU A 114 -1.29 11.43 -3.71
CA GLU A 114 -1.00 9.99 -3.71
C GLU A 114 -0.40 9.53 -2.37
N LYS A 115 0.47 10.34 -1.76
CA LYS A 115 1.02 10.05 -0.43
C LYS A 115 -0.05 10.10 0.66
N ALA A 116 -0.99 11.05 0.57
CA ALA A 116 -2.10 11.12 1.51
C ALA A 116 -3.01 9.89 1.39
N GLU A 117 -3.21 9.35 0.19
CA GLU A 117 -3.92 8.08 -0.01
C GLU A 117 -3.16 6.90 0.62
N ILE A 118 -1.85 6.79 0.36
CA ILE A 118 -1.00 5.77 0.98
C ILE A 118 -1.05 5.86 2.51
N GLU A 119 -1.00 7.07 3.06
CA GLU A 119 -1.10 7.31 4.49
C GLU A 119 -2.44 6.80 5.04
N LYS A 120 -3.56 7.17 4.42
CA LYS A 120 -4.89 6.69 4.81
C LYS A 120 -4.96 5.16 4.76
N LEU A 121 -4.43 4.54 3.70
CA LEU A 121 -4.44 3.10 3.52
C LEU A 121 -3.63 2.38 4.60
N VAL A 122 -2.38 2.80 4.83
CA VAL A 122 -1.49 2.22 5.84
C VAL A 122 -2.06 2.42 7.26
N THR A 123 -2.52 3.62 7.58
CA THR A 123 -3.05 3.95 8.92
C THR A 123 -4.37 3.24 9.20
N SER A 124 -5.23 3.07 8.19
CA SER A 124 -6.48 2.30 8.33
C SER A 124 -6.23 0.82 8.65
N MET A 125 -5.10 0.25 8.24
CA MET A 125 -4.67 -1.12 8.57
C MET A 125 -3.84 -1.21 9.86
N GLY A 126 -3.68 -0.11 10.61
CA GLY A 126 -2.92 -0.05 11.86
C GLY A 126 -1.42 0.22 11.71
N GLY A 127 -0.92 0.41 10.49
CA GLY A 127 0.48 0.74 10.21
C GLY A 127 0.82 2.22 10.38
N ILE A 128 2.09 2.54 10.16
CA ILE A 128 2.62 3.91 10.26
C ILE A 128 3.33 4.28 8.96
N LEU A 129 2.90 5.36 8.31
CA LEU A 129 3.66 5.98 7.23
C LEU A 129 4.75 6.89 7.81
N GLN A 130 6.00 6.62 7.47
CA GLN A 130 7.14 7.42 7.89
C GLN A 130 7.44 8.52 6.86
N SER A 131 7.61 9.74 7.36
CA SER A 131 8.05 10.89 6.56
C SER A 131 9.57 10.93 6.39
N LYS A 132 10.32 10.48 7.41
CA LYS A 132 11.77 10.48 7.43
C LYS A 132 12.33 9.09 7.13
N THR A 133 13.51 9.08 6.54
CA THR A 133 14.28 7.88 6.27
C THR A 133 14.87 7.38 7.59
N LEU A 134 14.13 6.56 8.34
CA LEU A 134 14.61 5.92 9.57
C LEU A 134 15.10 4.50 9.27
N ALA A 135 15.99 3.98 10.11
CA ALA A 135 16.55 2.63 9.96
C ALA A 135 15.52 1.51 10.19
N ASP A 136 14.41 1.82 10.88
CA ASP A 136 13.37 0.85 11.24
C ASP A 136 12.15 0.92 10.30
N VAL A 137 12.40 0.82 9.00
CA VAL A 137 11.36 0.69 7.96
C VAL A 137 11.17 -0.79 7.65
N SER A 138 9.92 -1.24 7.62
CA SER A 138 9.53 -2.60 7.25
C SER A 138 9.46 -2.77 5.73
N PHE A 139 8.78 -1.83 5.04
CA PHE A 139 8.56 -1.87 3.59
C PHE A 139 8.72 -0.47 2.97
N VAL A 140 9.19 -0.43 1.72
CA VAL A 140 9.22 0.79 0.92
C VAL A 140 8.22 0.65 -0.21
N ILE A 141 7.23 1.56 -0.25
CA ILE A 141 6.31 1.71 -1.38
C ILE A 141 6.97 2.66 -2.36
N ALA A 142 7.23 2.20 -3.57
CA ALA A 142 7.80 3.02 -4.63
C ALA A 142 6.88 3.02 -5.85
N LYS A 143 6.67 4.21 -6.44
CA LYS A 143 5.87 4.36 -7.66
C LYS A 143 6.50 3.61 -8.83
N ASN A 144 7.82 3.70 -8.95
CA ASN A 144 8.61 3.09 -10.01
C ASN A 144 10.12 3.16 -9.66
N VAL A 145 10.98 2.70 -10.58
CA VAL A 145 12.44 2.64 -10.36
C VAL A 145 13.12 4.02 -10.34
N LEU A 146 12.43 5.07 -10.80
CA LEU A 146 12.92 6.46 -10.79
C LEU A 146 12.67 7.16 -9.44
N ALA A 147 11.94 6.52 -8.52
CA ALA A 147 11.69 7.09 -7.21
C ALA A 147 13.01 7.34 -6.45
N ALA A 148 13.16 8.54 -5.88
CA ALA A 148 14.43 9.00 -5.30
C ALA A 148 15.04 8.05 -4.25
N LYS A 149 14.19 7.34 -3.49
CA LYS A 149 14.62 6.40 -2.45
C LYS A 149 14.69 4.94 -2.92
N TYR A 150 14.38 4.64 -4.19
CA TYR A 150 14.34 3.28 -4.72
C TYR A 150 15.68 2.56 -4.61
N LYS A 151 16.74 3.14 -5.20
CA LYS A 151 18.09 2.55 -5.18
C LYS A 151 18.66 2.44 -3.75
N TRP A 152 18.41 3.46 -2.93
CA TRP A 152 18.80 3.45 -1.52
C TRP A 152 18.11 2.31 -0.74
N ALA A 153 16.81 2.11 -0.96
CA ALA A 153 16.03 1.06 -0.29
C ALA A 153 16.54 -0.34 -0.64
N LEU A 154 16.89 -0.59 -1.91
CA LEU A 154 17.44 -1.87 -2.36
C LEU A 154 18.86 -2.10 -1.84
N ASN A 155 19.76 -1.14 -2.06
CA ASN A 155 21.20 -1.39 -1.91
C ASN A 155 21.70 -1.15 -0.49
N VAL A 156 21.12 -0.17 0.21
CA VAL A 156 21.56 0.24 1.55
C VAL A 156 20.67 -0.36 2.62
N LEU A 157 19.36 -0.12 2.53
CA LEU A 157 18.41 -0.57 3.53
C LEU A 157 18.15 -2.09 3.43
N LYS A 158 18.28 -2.67 2.22
CA LYS A 158 17.99 -4.09 1.91
C LYS A 158 16.60 -4.52 2.39
N LYS A 159 15.61 -3.62 2.25
CA LYS A 159 14.22 -3.90 2.60
C LYS A 159 13.38 -4.09 1.34
N PRO A 160 12.25 -4.80 1.44
CA PRO A 160 11.36 -5.01 0.31
C PRO A 160 10.86 -3.68 -0.28
N VAL A 161 10.99 -3.55 -1.60
CA VAL A 161 10.45 -2.42 -2.35
C VAL A 161 9.31 -2.90 -3.23
N VAL A 162 8.09 -2.45 -2.91
CA VAL A 162 6.85 -2.91 -3.53
C VAL A 162 6.03 -1.74 -4.07
N THR A 163 5.05 -2.06 -4.91
CA THR A 163 4.08 -1.10 -5.45
C THR A 163 2.92 -0.87 -4.48
N ILE A 164 2.13 0.19 -4.70
CA ILE A 164 0.91 0.47 -3.90
C ILE A 164 -0.10 -0.68 -3.95
N ASN A 165 -0.11 -1.49 -5.01
CA ASN A 165 -0.97 -2.65 -5.16
C ASN A 165 -0.81 -3.66 -4.01
N TRP A 166 0.38 -3.76 -3.43
CA TRP A 166 0.60 -4.59 -2.25
C TRP A 166 -0.25 -4.14 -1.06
N LEU A 167 -0.36 -2.83 -0.83
CA LEU A 167 -1.19 -2.27 0.25
C LEU A 167 -2.67 -2.56 0.02
N TYR A 168 -3.16 -2.41 -1.22
CA TYR A 168 -4.56 -2.74 -1.54
C TYR A 168 -4.85 -4.22 -1.27
N GLN A 169 -3.91 -5.11 -1.60
CA GLN A 169 -4.08 -6.54 -1.37
C GLN A 169 -4.00 -6.91 0.11
N CYS A 170 -3.11 -6.28 0.88
CA CYS A 170 -3.11 -6.41 2.33
C CYS A 170 -4.44 -5.93 2.97
N ARG A 171 -5.04 -4.87 2.43
CA ARG A 171 -6.36 -4.38 2.88
C ARG A 171 -7.45 -5.41 2.57
N ASN A 172 -7.47 -5.95 1.36
CA ASN A 172 -8.50 -6.90 0.92
C ASN A 172 -8.43 -8.23 1.69
N GLU A 173 -7.22 -8.77 1.89
CA GLU A 173 -7.02 -10.02 2.62
C GLU A 173 -6.94 -9.83 4.13
N HIS A 174 -6.93 -8.58 4.61
CA HIS A 174 -6.81 -8.20 6.01
C HIS A 174 -5.60 -8.84 6.72
N ARG A 175 -4.49 -9.01 6.00
CA ARG A 175 -3.22 -9.57 6.48
C ARG A 175 -2.06 -9.03 5.66
N VAL A 176 -0.84 -9.13 6.19
CA VAL A 176 0.37 -8.89 5.38
C VAL A 176 0.52 -10.03 4.37
N VAL A 177 0.30 -9.75 3.09
CA VAL A 177 0.44 -10.75 2.02
C VAL A 177 1.89 -10.87 1.54
N PRO A 178 2.28 -12.01 0.94
CA PRO A 178 3.58 -12.14 0.28
C PRO A 178 3.83 -11.02 -0.73
N GLN A 179 5.06 -10.52 -0.75
CA GLN A 179 5.44 -9.28 -1.43
C GLN A 179 5.99 -9.52 -2.86
N GLU A 180 6.33 -10.76 -3.18
CA GLU A 180 7.07 -11.16 -4.39
C GLU A 180 6.34 -10.70 -5.65
N SER A 181 5.02 -10.94 -5.73
CA SER A 181 4.17 -10.55 -6.86
C SER A 181 3.93 -9.04 -6.97
N TYR A 182 4.36 -8.25 -6.00
CA TYR A 182 4.10 -6.81 -5.92
C TYR A 182 5.37 -5.97 -5.96
N ARG A 183 6.54 -6.59 -6.16
CA ARG A 183 7.80 -5.89 -6.34
C ARG A 183 7.71 -4.93 -7.52
N VAL A 184 8.42 -3.82 -7.42
CA VAL A 184 8.55 -2.89 -8.54
C VAL A 184 9.33 -3.57 -9.65
N LEU A 185 8.72 -3.66 -10.84
CA LEU A 185 9.39 -4.29 -11.99
C LEU A 185 10.60 -3.46 -12.46
N PRO A 186 11.64 -4.11 -13.03
CA PRO A 186 12.92 -3.46 -13.33
C PRO A 186 12.85 -2.23 -14.24
N PHE A 187 11.87 -2.18 -15.15
CA PHE A 187 11.69 -1.04 -16.06
C PHE A 187 10.45 -0.22 -15.76
N SER A 188 9.80 -0.44 -14.61
CA SER A 188 8.64 0.36 -14.19
C SER A 188 8.97 1.85 -14.25
N GLY A 189 8.11 2.64 -14.86
CA GLY A 189 8.26 4.09 -15.03
C GLY A 189 9.26 4.53 -16.10
N LEU A 190 9.97 3.60 -16.75
CA LEU A 190 10.89 3.92 -17.84
C LEU A 190 10.14 4.01 -19.16
N THR A 191 10.43 5.06 -19.94
CA THR A 191 10.10 5.12 -21.37
C THR A 191 11.40 5.04 -22.15
N ILE A 192 11.56 4.05 -23.02
CA ILE A 192 12.83 3.71 -23.64
C ILE A 192 12.66 3.69 -25.16
N SER A 193 13.54 4.42 -25.86
CA SER A 193 13.66 4.33 -27.31
C SER A 193 14.91 3.53 -27.69
N VAL A 194 14.94 3.04 -28.93
CA VAL A 194 16.01 2.19 -29.45
C VAL A 194 16.47 2.71 -30.80
N THR A 195 17.79 2.84 -30.99
CA THR A 195 18.40 3.28 -32.26
C THR A 195 19.57 2.38 -32.66
N GLY A 196 19.87 2.30 -33.96
CA GLY A 196 20.94 1.45 -34.50
C GLY A 196 20.63 -0.06 -34.52
N ILE A 197 19.66 -0.53 -33.73
CA ILE A 197 19.39 -1.98 -33.59
C ILE A 197 18.54 -2.53 -34.76
N PRO A 198 18.92 -3.71 -35.32
CA PRO A 198 18.15 -4.44 -36.33
C PRO A 198 16.69 -4.68 -35.92
N ALA A 199 15.80 -4.79 -36.92
CA ALA A 199 14.36 -4.86 -36.69
C ALA A 199 13.92 -6.04 -35.81
N ASP A 200 14.55 -7.21 -35.95
CA ASP A 200 14.18 -8.40 -35.19
C ASP A 200 14.61 -8.29 -33.72
N ALA A 201 15.86 -7.90 -33.46
CA ALA A 201 16.34 -7.62 -32.10
C ALA A 201 15.56 -6.49 -31.42
N ARG A 202 15.14 -5.46 -32.18
CA ARG A 202 14.28 -4.38 -31.66
C ARG A 202 12.93 -4.91 -31.19
N LYS A 203 12.31 -5.86 -31.88
CA LYS A 203 11.04 -6.48 -31.45
C LYS A 203 11.22 -7.25 -30.15
N GLU A 204 12.33 -7.97 -30.00
CA GLU A 204 12.65 -8.69 -28.77
C GLU A 204 12.87 -7.73 -27.59
N ILE A 205 13.61 -6.65 -27.80
CA ILE A 205 13.80 -5.59 -26.80
C ILE A 205 12.45 -4.98 -26.42
N GLN A 206 11.61 -4.61 -27.39
CA GLN A 206 10.28 -4.04 -27.13
C GLN A 206 9.42 -4.99 -26.27
N LYS A 207 9.42 -6.29 -26.59
CA LYS A 207 8.71 -7.32 -25.82
C LYS A 207 9.24 -7.41 -24.40
N SER A 208 10.56 -7.53 -24.23
CA SER A 208 11.21 -7.62 -22.91
C SER A 208 10.95 -6.37 -22.06
N LEU A 209 11.04 -5.18 -22.65
CA LEU A 209 10.75 -3.92 -21.97
C LEU A 209 9.34 -3.89 -21.41
N THR A 210 8.36 -4.28 -22.23
CA THR A 210 6.95 -4.26 -21.86
C THR A 210 6.64 -5.31 -20.79
N GLN A 211 7.21 -6.52 -20.92
CA GLN A 211 7.06 -7.59 -19.92
C GLN A 211 7.64 -7.22 -18.55
N ASN A 212 8.66 -6.37 -18.52
CA ASN A 212 9.31 -5.90 -17.30
C ASN A 212 8.83 -4.50 -16.85
N GLY A 213 7.64 -4.08 -17.28
CA GLY A 213 6.94 -2.89 -16.79
C GLY A 213 7.38 -1.56 -17.41
N GLY A 214 8.24 -1.59 -18.42
CA GLY A 214 8.68 -0.41 -19.17
C GLY A 214 7.79 -0.09 -20.35
N LYS A 215 7.94 1.12 -20.88
CA LYS A 215 7.27 1.58 -22.09
C LYS A 215 8.26 1.73 -23.23
N TYR A 216 7.99 1.09 -24.35
CA TYR A 216 8.76 1.32 -25.57
C TYR A 216 8.27 2.58 -26.31
N SER A 217 9.20 3.34 -26.88
CA SER A 217 8.93 4.48 -27.77
C SER A 217 9.67 4.30 -29.08
N ALA A 218 8.93 4.23 -30.19
CA ALA A 218 9.50 4.12 -31.53
C ALA A 218 10.35 5.35 -31.91
N GLU A 219 10.01 6.51 -31.36
CA GLU A 219 10.70 7.76 -31.59
C GLU A 219 11.38 8.25 -30.30
N LEU A 220 12.53 8.91 -30.46
CA LEU A 220 13.20 9.59 -29.36
C LEU A 220 12.48 10.92 -29.09
N THR A 221 11.69 10.96 -28.03
CA THR A 221 10.99 12.16 -27.59
C THR A 221 11.49 12.64 -26.23
N ARG A 222 11.14 13.85 -25.81
CA ARG A 222 11.44 14.36 -24.45
C ARG A 222 10.81 13.53 -23.33
N LYS A 223 9.85 12.65 -23.65
CA LYS A 223 9.23 11.72 -22.69
C LYS A 223 10.09 10.46 -22.47
N CYS A 224 11.07 10.20 -23.34
CA CYS A 224 11.99 9.09 -23.18
C CYS A 224 12.92 9.35 -22.01
N THR A 225 12.97 8.38 -21.10
CA THR A 225 13.88 8.34 -19.96
C THR A 225 15.26 7.81 -20.35
N HIS A 226 15.30 6.91 -21.34
CA HIS A 226 16.53 6.23 -21.78
C HIS A 226 16.50 6.00 -23.29
N LEU A 227 17.68 5.88 -23.88
CA LEU A 227 17.92 5.48 -25.27
C LEU A 227 18.87 4.29 -25.25
N ILE A 228 18.48 3.19 -25.88
CA ILE A 228 19.36 2.06 -26.16
C ILE A 228 19.92 2.26 -27.56
N ALA A 229 21.24 2.27 -27.69
CA ALA A 229 21.92 2.40 -28.97
C ALA A 229 22.90 1.24 -29.15
N GLU A 230 22.97 0.70 -30.37
CA GLU A 230 24.06 -0.20 -30.73
C GLU A 230 25.37 0.60 -30.81
N ILE A 231 26.37 0.18 -30.04
CA ILE A 231 27.70 0.77 -30.11
C ILE A 231 28.52 -0.08 -31.09
N SER A 232 28.59 0.38 -32.34
CA SER A 232 29.56 -0.17 -33.29
C SER A 232 30.92 0.49 -33.03
N PHE A 233 31.85 -0.24 -32.38
CA PHE A 233 33.24 0.18 -32.30
C PHE A 233 33.89 0.04 -33.69
N SER A 234 34.02 1.14 -34.43
CA SER A 234 34.96 1.19 -35.55
C SER A 234 36.38 1.30 -34.97
N SER A 235 37.26 0.38 -35.35
CA SER A 235 38.57 0.15 -34.72
C SER A 235 39.63 1.25 -34.93
N SER A 236 39.26 2.51 -35.17
CA SER A 236 40.23 3.56 -35.54
C SER A 236 40.26 4.78 -34.62
N ARG A 237 39.42 4.92 -33.59
CA ARG A 237 39.56 5.98 -32.57
C ARG A 237 39.06 5.55 -31.20
N LEU A 238 39.92 4.92 -30.39
CA LEU A 238 39.69 4.78 -28.94
C LEU A 238 40.45 5.89 -28.21
N ARG A 239 39.74 6.74 -27.48
CA ARG A 239 40.29 7.38 -26.26
C ARG A 239 39.68 6.64 -25.07
N SER A 240 40.51 6.37 -24.07
CA SER A 240 40.17 5.54 -22.91
C SER A 240 39.02 6.08 -22.02
N SER A 241 38.42 7.22 -22.38
CA SER A 241 37.36 7.92 -21.64
C SER A 241 35.93 7.50 -22.02
N ASP A 242 35.73 6.75 -23.11
CA ASP A 242 34.38 6.50 -23.66
C ASP A 242 33.73 5.20 -23.17
N LEU A 243 34.36 4.51 -22.21
CA LEU A 243 33.88 3.26 -21.60
C LEU A 243 33.01 3.54 -20.37
N LEU A 244 31.78 4.04 -20.55
CA LEU A 244 30.78 4.04 -19.48
C LEU A 244 29.37 3.73 -20.01
N ALA A 245 29.11 2.45 -20.27
CA ALA A 245 27.76 1.87 -20.19
C ALA A 245 27.84 0.34 -20.03
N TYR A 246 28.52 -0.13 -18.99
CA TYR A 246 28.31 -1.48 -18.50
C TYR A 246 27.02 -1.45 -17.68
N PHE A 247 25.93 -2.04 -18.19
CA PHE A 247 24.81 -2.46 -17.36
C PHE A 247 25.15 -3.88 -16.87
N PRO A 248 25.64 -4.06 -15.63
CA PRO A 248 25.58 -5.38 -15.03
C PRO A 248 24.10 -5.65 -14.74
N PHE A 249 23.49 -6.50 -15.54
CA PHE A 249 22.33 -7.25 -15.09
C PHE A 249 22.82 -8.26 -14.05
N ASP A 250 22.96 -7.81 -12.81
CA ASP A 250 22.82 -8.68 -11.65
C ASP A 250 21.42 -8.37 -11.07
N ILE A 251 20.44 -9.17 -11.52
CA ILE A 251 19.10 -9.27 -10.92
C ILE A 251 19.17 -10.32 -9.80
#